data_AF-A0AB34FJL7-F1
#
_entry.id   AF-A0AB34FJL7-F1
#
_cell.length_a   1.000
_cell.length_b   1.000
_cell.length_c   1.000
_cell.angle_alpha   90.00
_cell.angle_beta   90.00
_cell.angle_gamma   90.00
#
_symmetry.space_group_name_H-M   'P 1'
#
loop_
_entity.id
_entity.type
_entity.pdbx_description
1 polymer ?
#
loop_
_entity_poly.entity_id
_entity_poly.type
_entity_poly.pdbx_seq_one_letter_code
_entity_poly.pdbx_strand_id
1 'polypeptide(L)'
;MTSIKNVGLIGRGLFGSAVLPALIDAGFIVTVFSRSQQNKLSLPTDVNFVTVDYESVDNMAEAFRNQDAIVSTISFDSILAQKPMIDAAVQAGVKRFIPADYTSFSTDPAASALPQHLPLKAVQAHLHDYANKGRMEYSIVATGVFLEFLIDRGFAVNWHDKTAQLWGEANHPISTTSLAAAAKAVAAVLKNADQTANRAVYVNELVVTQGQILSLGKKVAPTSTEWAATNIKDPDAEFERRLQAVAQKPEMPSIMALVVGTLLSGKFRAQFDTLDNDLLGIKTLDETALEARIAAVLGISEDKP
;
A
#
# COMPACT_ATOMS: atom_id res chain seq x y z
N MET A 1 29.47 -3.61 -0.66
CA MET A 1 28.02 -3.43 -0.81
C MET A 1 27.43 -4.74 -1.25
N THR A 2 26.41 -5.24 -0.56
CA THR A 2 25.84 -6.54 -0.87
C THR A 2 24.75 -6.37 -1.92
N SER A 3 25.05 -6.68 -3.17
CA SER A 3 24.07 -6.63 -4.26
C SER A 3 22.92 -7.61 -3.99
N ILE A 4 21.69 -7.10 -3.91
CA ILE A 4 20.47 -7.92 -3.90
C ILE A 4 20.23 -8.45 -5.32
N LYS A 5 20.02 -9.76 -5.47
CA LYS A 5 19.75 -10.42 -6.76
C LYS A 5 18.54 -11.34 -6.71
N ASN A 6 18.47 -12.22 -5.72
CA ASN A 6 17.37 -13.17 -5.54
C ASN A 6 16.32 -12.56 -4.63
N VAL A 7 15.09 -12.41 -5.12
CA VAL A 7 14.00 -11.77 -4.37
C VAL A 7 12.82 -12.72 -4.24
N GLY A 8 12.45 -13.01 -3.00
CA GLY A 8 11.22 -13.71 -2.68
C GLY A 8 10.02 -12.78 -2.65
N LEU A 9 8.91 -13.19 -3.26
CA LEU A 9 7.63 -12.49 -3.18
C LEU A 9 6.58 -13.35 -2.48
N ILE A 10 6.03 -12.82 -1.39
CA ILE A 10 4.93 -13.41 -0.63
C ILE A 10 3.66 -12.61 -0.92
N GLY A 11 2.59 -13.30 -1.32
CA GLY A 11 1.32 -12.68 -1.70
C GLY A 11 1.29 -12.29 -3.18
N ARG A 12 0.23 -12.69 -3.88
CA ARG A 12 -0.06 -12.31 -5.27
C ARG A 12 -1.49 -11.78 -5.41
N GLY A 13 -1.96 -11.08 -4.36
CA GLY A 13 -3.22 -10.35 -4.42
C GLY A 13 -3.12 -9.15 -5.38
N LEU A 14 -3.98 -8.16 -5.16
CA LEU A 14 -4.02 -6.95 -5.98
C LEU A 14 -2.63 -6.29 -6.14
N PHE A 15 -1.95 -5.99 -5.03
CA PHE A 15 -0.65 -5.31 -5.09
C PHE A 15 0.50 -6.24 -5.49
N GLY A 16 0.55 -7.46 -4.95
CA GLY A 16 1.58 -8.45 -5.33
C GLY A 16 1.60 -8.77 -6.83
N SER A 17 0.45 -8.70 -7.49
CA SER A 17 0.36 -8.86 -8.95
C SER A 17 1.02 -7.72 -9.74
N ALA A 18 1.07 -6.50 -9.17
CA ALA A 18 1.83 -5.38 -9.75
C ALA A 18 3.32 -5.44 -9.37
N VAL A 19 3.65 -5.93 -8.17
CA VAL A 19 5.04 -6.04 -7.67
C VAL A 19 5.84 -7.08 -8.45
N LEU A 20 5.24 -8.25 -8.79
CA LEU A 20 5.94 -9.31 -9.51
C LEU A 20 6.60 -8.83 -10.81
N PRO A 21 5.87 -8.22 -11.78
CA PRO A 21 6.51 -7.73 -13.00
C PRO A 21 7.52 -6.61 -12.72
N ALA A 22 7.25 -5.71 -11.76
CA ALA A 22 8.21 -4.65 -11.42
C ALA A 22 9.56 -5.19 -10.90
N LEU A 23 9.55 -6.28 -10.13
CA LEU A 23 10.77 -6.96 -9.69
C LEU A 23 11.51 -7.63 -10.86
N ILE A 24 10.78 -8.27 -11.77
CA ILE A 24 11.35 -8.91 -12.96
C ILE A 24 11.96 -7.87 -13.89
N ASP A 25 11.25 -6.77 -14.16
CA ASP A 25 11.70 -5.68 -15.04
C ASP A 25 12.93 -4.97 -14.45
N ALA A 26 13.06 -4.93 -13.13
CA ALA A 26 14.26 -4.45 -12.45
C ALA A 26 15.43 -5.46 -12.54
N GLY A 27 15.24 -6.64 -13.11
CA GLY A 27 16.28 -7.66 -13.33
C GLY A 27 16.60 -8.49 -12.09
N PHE A 28 15.66 -8.62 -11.14
CA PHE A 28 15.80 -9.57 -10.03
C PHE A 28 15.40 -10.98 -10.47
N ILE A 29 16.02 -11.99 -9.85
CA ILE A 29 15.58 -13.39 -9.96
C ILE A 29 14.48 -13.59 -8.93
N VAL A 30 13.24 -13.70 -9.38
CA VAL A 30 12.07 -13.70 -8.48
C VAL A 30 11.61 -15.12 -8.15
N THR A 31 11.41 -15.39 -6.87
CA THR A 31 10.74 -16.60 -6.37
C THR A 31 9.41 -16.24 -5.74
N VAL A 32 8.31 -16.79 -6.25
CA VAL A 32 6.97 -16.61 -5.66
C VAL A 32 6.70 -17.72 -4.65
N PHE A 33 6.31 -17.33 -3.44
CA PHE A 33 5.92 -18.23 -2.37
C PHE A 33 4.40 -18.29 -2.19
N SER A 34 3.84 -19.49 -2.13
CA SER A 34 2.39 -19.69 -2.04
C SER A 34 2.01 -21.01 -1.36
N ARG A 35 0.82 -21.06 -0.76
CA ARG A 35 0.30 -22.27 -0.09
C ARG A 35 -0.07 -23.41 -1.04
N SER A 36 -0.47 -23.08 -2.27
CA SER A 36 -1.01 -24.05 -3.23
C SER A 36 -0.26 -24.00 -4.56
N GLN A 37 0.06 -25.19 -5.09
CA GLN A 37 0.67 -25.36 -6.43
C GLN A 37 -0.23 -24.82 -7.56
N GLN A 38 -1.55 -24.74 -7.35
CA GLN A 38 -2.46 -24.18 -8.35
C GLN A 38 -2.11 -22.72 -8.70
N ASN A 39 -1.53 -21.98 -7.75
CA ASN A 39 -1.13 -20.59 -7.97
C ASN A 39 0.11 -20.43 -8.87
N LYS A 40 0.79 -21.53 -9.20
CA LYS A 40 1.89 -21.54 -10.18
C LYS A 40 1.38 -21.35 -11.61
N LEU A 41 0.16 -21.81 -11.91
CA LEU A 41 -0.37 -21.83 -13.27
C LEU A 41 -0.58 -20.43 -13.88
N SER A 42 -0.68 -19.39 -13.03
CA SER A 42 -0.84 -18.00 -13.45
C SER A 42 0.47 -17.20 -13.45
N LEU A 43 1.63 -17.88 -13.39
CA LEU A 43 2.95 -17.25 -13.44
C LEU A 43 3.56 -17.34 -14.84
N PRO A 44 4.38 -16.35 -15.24
CA PRO A 44 5.28 -16.50 -16.38
C PRO A 44 6.20 -17.72 -16.18
N THR A 45 6.57 -18.38 -17.28
CA THR A 45 7.38 -19.61 -17.26
C THR A 45 8.72 -19.44 -16.55
N ASP A 46 9.30 -18.24 -16.59
CA ASP A 46 10.64 -17.94 -16.08
C ASP A 46 10.66 -17.51 -14.61
N VAL A 47 9.51 -17.56 -13.91
CA VAL A 47 9.41 -17.22 -12.48
C VAL A 47 9.53 -18.47 -11.62
N ASN A 48 10.45 -18.43 -10.64
CA ASN A 48 10.58 -19.52 -9.68
C ASN A 48 9.35 -19.58 -8.77
N PHE A 49 8.96 -20.78 -8.37
CA PHE A 49 7.81 -20.99 -7.49
C PHE A 49 8.10 -22.05 -6.44
N VAL A 50 7.77 -21.75 -5.19
CA VAL A 50 7.92 -22.68 -4.07
C VAL A 50 6.63 -22.70 -3.26
N THR A 51 6.16 -23.93 -2.97
CA THR A 51 5.05 -24.11 -2.03
C THR A 51 5.56 -23.94 -0.61
N VAL A 52 4.83 -23.18 0.20
CA VAL A 52 5.20 -22.86 1.58
C VAL A 52 4.04 -23.14 2.51
N ASP A 53 4.35 -23.83 3.61
CA ASP A 53 3.49 -23.90 4.78
C ASP A 53 3.80 -22.72 5.71
N TYR A 54 2.90 -21.73 5.73
CA TYR A 54 3.07 -20.53 6.56
C TYR A 54 2.81 -20.76 8.05
N GLU A 55 2.40 -21.97 8.46
CA GLU A 55 2.26 -22.35 9.87
C GLU A 55 3.58 -22.87 10.47
N SER A 56 4.59 -23.15 9.63
CA SER A 56 5.89 -23.69 10.05
C SER A 56 7.04 -22.75 9.71
N VAL A 57 7.67 -22.17 10.75
CA VAL A 57 8.85 -21.30 10.60
C VAL A 57 10.00 -22.04 9.91
N ASP A 58 10.25 -23.31 10.26
CA ASP A 58 11.31 -24.10 9.64
C ASP A 58 11.04 -24.38 8.15
N ASN A 59 9.78 -24.64 7.79
CA ASN A 59 9.40 -24.82 6.38
C ASN A 59 9.61 -23.53 5.58
N MET A 60 9.18 -22.39 6.12
CA MET A 60 9.44 -21.08 5.53
C MET A 60 10.94 -20.80 5.42
N ALA A 61 11.72 -21.11 6.46
CA ALA A 61 13.17 -20.86 6.46
C ALA A 61 13.88 -21.69 5.38
N GLU A 62 13.48 -22.96 5.20
CA GLU A 62 13.99 -23.79 4.10
C GLU A 62 13.63 -23.18 2.73
N ALA A 63 12.38 -22.77 2.55
CA ALA A 63 11.92 -22.15 1.31
C ALA A 63 12.61 -20.81 1.00
N PHE A 64 12.96 -20.04 2.02
CA PHE A 64 13.60 -18.73 1.89
C PHE A 64 15.11 -18.81 1.69
N ARG A 65 15.72 -20.01 1.73
CA ARG A 65 17.15 -20.17 1.43
C ARG A 65 17.48 -19.61 0.06
N ASN A 66 18.70 -19.06 -0.04
CA ASN A 66 19.24 -18.41 -1.23
C ASN A 66 18.50 -17.14 -1.69
N GLN A 67 17.51 -16.63 -0.95
CA GLN A 67 16.94 -15.30 -1.20
C GLN A 67 17.81 -14.22 -0.55
N ASP A 68 18.09 -13.14 -1.27
CA ASP A 68 18.76 -11.96 -0.70
C ASP A 68 17.75 -11.07 0.03
N ALA A 69 16.54 -10.97 -0.51
CA ALA A 69 15.46 -10.17 0.05
C ALA A 69 14.11 -10.88 -0.01
N ILE A 70 13.21 -10.55 0.92
CA ILE A 70 11.81 -10.97 0.90
C ILE A 70 10.92 -9.72 0.84
N VAL A 71 9.95 -9.74 -0.07
CA VAL A 71 8.90 -8.73 -0.20
C VAL A 71 7.56 -9.37 0.15
N SER A 72 6.89 -8.81 1.15
CA SER A 72 5.56 -9.23 1.57
C SER A 72 4.50 -8.26 1.01
N THR A 73 3.48 -8.81 0.35
CA THR A 73 2.31 -8.09 -0.16
C THR A 73 0.99 -8.74 0.28
N ILE A 74 1.03 -9.40 1.43
CA ILE A 74 -0.15 -10.05 2.02
C ILE A 74 -1.24 -9.03 2.37
N SER A 75 -2.47 -9.52 2.50
CA SER A 75 -3.63 -8.71 2.83
C SER A 75 -3.62 -8.20 4.27
N PHE A 76 -4.38 -7.12 4.49
CA PHE A 76 -4.47 -6.40 5.74
C PHE A 76 -4.93 -7.28 6.93
N ASP A 77 -5.79 -8.26 6.70
CA ASP A 77 -6.24 -9.23 7.71
C ASP A 77 -5.13 -10.17 8.21
N SER A 78 -4.02 -10.26 7.48
CA SER A 78 -2.94 -11.21 7.72
C SER A 78 -1.65 -10.55 8.24
N ILE A 79 -1.65 -9.25 8.56
CA ILE A 79 -0.44 -8.48 8.89
C ILE A 79 0.40 -9.13 9.99
N LEU A 80 -0.20 -9.69 11.05
CA LEU A 80 0.55 -10.34 12.14
C LEU A 80 1.25 -11.63 11.70
N ALA A 81 0.78 -12.29 10.63
CA ALA A 81 1.44 -13.48 10.09
C ALA A 81 2.83 -13.19 9.52
N GLN A 82 3.21 -11.91 9.36
CA GLN A 82 4.55 -11.52 8.93
C GLN A 82 5.61 -11.78 10.00
N LYS A 83 5.27 -11.80 11.29
CA LYS A 83 6.25 -12.06 12.35
C LYS A 83 6.97 -13.41 12.17
N PRO A 84 6.26 -14.55 12.04
CA PRO A 84 6.93 -15.83 11.77
C PRO A 84 7.59 -15.88 10.38
N MET A 85 7.09 -15.12 9.38
CA MET A 85 7.79 -14.99 8.09
C MET A 85 9.13 -14.27 8.23
N ILE A 86 9.21 -13.24 9.08
CA ILE A 86 10.45 -12.52 9.39
C ILE A 86 11.41 -13.43 10.16
N ASP A 87 10.92 -14.18 11.15
CA ASP A 87 11.74 -15.15 11.88
C ASP A 87 12.37 -16.18 10.95
N ALA A 88 11.56 -16.72 10.02
CA ALA A 88 12.03 -17.65 9.00
C ALA A 88 13.04 -17.01 8.04
N ALA A 89 12.81 -15.76 7.61
CA ALA A 89 13.74 -15.04 6.75
C ALA A 89 15.09 -14.81 7.44
N VAL A 90 15.09 -14.46 8.73
CA VAL A 90 16.30 -14.33 9.54
C VAL A 90 17.01 -15.67 9.68
N GLN A 91 16.29 -16.75 9.94
CA GLN A 91 16.84 -18.11 10.03
C GLN A 91 17.45 -18.58 8.69
N ALA A 92 16.87 -18.17 7.57
CA ALA A 92 17.38 -18.45 6.22
C ALA A 92 18.57 -17.58 5.80
N GLY A 93 18.95 -16.57 6.59
CA GLY A 93 20.02 -15.63 6.28
C GLY A 93 19.64 -14.57 5.23
N VAL A 94 18.35 -14.28 5.07
CA VAL A 94 17.85 -13.19 4.21
C VAL A 94 18.38 -11.86 4.74
N LYS A 95 18.83 -10.99 3.84
CA LYS A 95 19.49 -9.72 4.19
C LYS A 95 18.49 -8.58 4.36
N ARG A 96 17.45 -8.52 3.51
CA ARG A 96 16.47 -7.43 3.49
C ARG A 96 15.04 -7.94 3.54
N PHE A 97 14.20 -7.34 4.38
CA PHE A 97 12.76 -7.61 4.39
C PHE A 97 11.96 -6.33 4.11
N ILE A 98 11.04 -6.39 3.14
CA ILE A 98 10.05 -5.34 2.88
C ILE A 98 8.69 -5.88 3.36
N PRO A 99 8.14 -5.39 4.49
CA PRO A 99 6.86 -5.85 4.98
C PRO A 99 5.70 -5.33 4.13
N ALA A 100 4.55 -5.98 4.27
CA ALA A 100 3.26 -5.48 3.81
C ALA A 100 2.83 -4.29 4.66
N ASP A 101 3.48 -3.16 4.41
CA ASP A 101 3.25 -1.87 5.07
C ASP A 101 3.42 -0.75 4.05
N TYR A 102 2.35 -0.56 3.27
CA TYR A 102 2.28 0.37 2.13
C TYR A 102 1.24 1.47 2.39
N THR A 103 1.25 2.02 3.61
CA THR A 103 0.19 2.94 4.08
C THR A 103 0.71 4.37 4.22
N SER A 104 -0.21 5.31 4.52
CA SER A 104 0.12 6.71 4.75
C SER A 104 0.57 7.03 6.18
N PHE A 105 0.22 6.16 7.14
CA PHE A 105 0.17 6.56 8.56
C PHE A 105 0.87 5.61 9.51
N SER A 106 1.26 4.41 9.07
CA SER A 106 1.82 3.38 9.95
C SER A 106 3.13 3.80 10.63
N THR A 107 3.82 4.81 10.11
CA THR A 107 5.03 5.40 10.69
C THR A 107 4.80 6.74 11.38
N ASP A 108 3.58 7.29 11.31
CA ASP A 108 3.20 8.54 11.98
C ASP A 108 2.93 8.28 13.47
N PRO A 109 3.66 8.95 14.40
CA PRO A 109 3.38 8.86 15.82
C PRO A 109 1.93 9.23 16.20
N ALA A 110 1.32 10.20 15.52
CA ALA A 110 -0.03 10.66 15.83
C ALA A 110 -1.10 9.58 15.55
N ALA A 111 -0.90 8.79 14.51
CA ALA A 111 -1.82 7.72 14.12
C ALA A 111 -1.49 6.36 14.76
N SER A 112 -0.48 6.32 15.63
CA SER A 112 0.10 5.06 16.10
C SER A 112 -0.79 4.20 16.99
N ALA A 113 -1.70 4.83 17.73
CA ALA A 113 -2.61 4.15 18.65
C ALA A 113 -3.87 3.63 17.95
N LEU A 114 -4.02 3.88 16.64
CA LEU A 114 -5.20 3.47 15.91
C LEU A 114 -5.24 1.94 15.76
N PRO A 115 -6.39 1.28 16.01
CA PRO A 115 -6.50 -0.17 16.00
C PRO A 115 -5.97 -0.82 14.72
N GLN A 116 -6.22 -0.21 13.56
CA GLN A 116 -5.75 -0.70 12.26
C GLN A 116 -4.22 -0.61 12.07
N HIS A 117 -3.52 0.20 12.88
CA HIS A 117 -2.06 0.33 12.82
C HIS A 117 -1.33 -0.51 13.88
N LEU A 118 -2.02 -0.99 14.92
CA LEU A 118 -1.39 -1.81 15.96
C LEU A 118 -0.70 -3.06 15.41
N PRO A 119 -1.29 -3.83 14.47
CA PRO A 119 -0.61 -4.95 13.83
C PRO A 119 0.65 -4.55 13.06
N LEU A 120 0.59 -3.45 12.31
CA LEU A 120 1.73 -2.93 11.54
C LEU A 120 2.86 -2.53 12.48
N LYS A 121 2.56 -1.81 13.57
CA LYS A 121 3.54 -1.46 14.60
C LYS A 121 4.19 -2.66 15.25
N ALA A 122 3.43 -3.72 15.53
CA ALA A 122 3.99 -4.95 16.08
C ALA A 122 5.00 -5.60 15.10
N VAL A 123 4.71 -5.58 13.79
CA VAL A 123 5.63 -6.06 12.75
C VAL A 123 6.86 -5.17 12.62
N GLN A 124 6.68 -3.84 12.60
CA GLN A 124 7.79 -2.87 12.56
C GLN A 124 8.73 -3.03 13.77
N ALA A 125 8.18 -3.17 14.97
CA ALA A 125 8.98 -3.40 16.18
C ALA A 125 9.79 -4.70 16.11
N HIS A 126 9.21 -5.75 15.53
CA HIS A 126 9.87 -7.03 15.30
C HIS A 126 11.04 -6.90 14.30
N LEU A 127 10.84 -6.16 13.20
CA LEU A 127 11.91 -5.84 12.25
C LEU A 127 13.02 -5.00 12.89
N HIS A 128 12.66 -3.97 13.66
CA HIS A 128 13.61 -3.11 14.36
C HIS A 128 14.50 -3.90 15.32
N ASP A 129 13.94 -4.88 16.05
CA ASP A 129 14.71 -5.72 16.96
C ASP A 129 15.80 -6.53 16.23
N TYR A 130 15.48 -7.13 15.08
CA TYR A 130 16.48 -7.83 14.26
C TYR A 130 17.49 -6.88 13.62
N ALA A 131 17.06 -5.71 13.17
CA ALA A 131 17.93 -4.70 12.58
C ALA A 131 18.93 -4.13 13.58
N ASN A 132 18.51 -3.81 14.80
CA ASN A 132 19.39 -3.34 15.86
C ASN A 132 20.44 -4.38 16.27
N LYS A 133 20.15 -5.67 16.07
CA LYS A 133 21.08 -6.79 16.30
C LYS A 133 21.96 -7.09 15.08
N GLY A 134 21.83 -6.35 13.98
CA GLY A 134 22.56 -6.57 12.74
C GLY A 134 22.23 -7.90 12.05
N ARG A 135 21.06 -8.49 12.35
CA ARG A 135 20.66 -9.81 11.83
C ARG A 135 19.90 -9.73 10.51
N MET A 136 19.30 -8.59 10.21
CA MET A 136 18.51 -8.33 9.00
C MET A 136 18.29 -6.83 8.84
N GLU A 137 18.20 -6.36 7.61
CA GLU A 137 17.77 -5.01 7.30
C GLU A 137 16.30 -4.98 6.88
N TYR A 138 15.64 -3.83 6.97
CA TYR A 138 14.29 -3.64 6.49
C TYR A 138 14.12 -2.34 5.71
N SER A 139 13.04 -2.25 4.94
CA SER A 139 12.57 -0.98 4.37
C SER A 139 11.05 -0.95 4.40
N ILE A 140 10.46 0.11 4.96
CA ILE A 140 9.01 0.35 4.86
C ILE A 140 8.78 1.24 3.64
N VAL A 141 7.84 0.89 2.76
CA VAL A 141 7.57 1.66 1.55
C VAL A 141 6.23 2.38 1.72
N ALA A 142 6.27 3.58 2.28
CA ALA A 142 5.09 4.40 2.50
C ALA A 142 4.65 5.07 1.19
N THR A 143 3.50 4.66 0.67
CA THR A 143 2.99 5.07 -0.66
C THR A 143 1.80 6.03 -0.57
N GLY A 144 1.42 6.45 0.63
CA GLY A 144 0.17 7.16 0.84
C GLY A 144 -1.00 6.18 0.75
N VAL A 145 -2.12 6.62 0.18
CA VAL A 145 -3.22 5.71 -0.21
C VAL A 145 -3.03 5.30 -1.66
N PHE A 146 -3.31 4.03 -1.99
CA PHE A 146 -3.28 3.61 -3.38
C PHE A 146 -4.33 4.36 -4.20
N LEU A 147 -3.95 4.88 -5.37
CA LEU A 147 -4.80 5.70 -6.23
C LEU A 147 -6.08 4.95 -6.64
N GLU A 148 -5.96 3.64 -6.91
CA GLU A 148 -7.05 2.68 -7.16
C GLU A 148 -8.05 2.60 -6.01
N PHE A 149 -7.60 2.70 -4.76
CA PHE A 149 -8.51 2.71 -3.62
C PHE A 149 -9.16 4.08 -3.46
N LEU A 150 -8.37 5.15 -3.63
CA LEU A 150 -8.83 6.53 -3.49
C LEU A 150 -9.94 6.87 -4.50
N ILE A 151 -9.72 6.49 -5.76
CA ILE A 151 -10.61 6.80 -6.88
C ILE A 151 -11.51 5.61 -7.19
N ASP A 152 -10.98 4.47 -7.67
CA ASP A 152 -11.79 3.42 -8.31
C ASP A 152 -12.70 2.69 -7.31
N ARG A 153 -12.21 2.48 -6.08
CA ARG A 153 -12.98 1.87 -4.99
C ARG A 153 -13.76 2.90 -4.16
N GLY A 154 -13.73 4.16 -4.59
CA GLY A 154 -14.60 5.22 -4.07
C GLY A 154 -14.36 5.62 -2.62
N PHE A 155 -13.11 5.61 -2.14
CA PHE A 155 -12.83 6.14 -0.80
C PHE A 155 -13.11 7.63 -0.71
N ALA A 156 -12.77 8.41 -1.74
CA ALA A 156 -13.07 9.84 -1.79
C ALA A 156 -14.51 10.13 -2.27
N VAL A 157 -14.91 9.52 -3.38
CA VAL A 157 -16.23 9.71 -4.01
C VAL A 157 -16.73 8.35 -4.50
N ASN A 158 -17.96 8.00 -4.16
CA ASN A 158 -18.59 6.79 -4.68
C ASN A 158 -19.17 7.10 -6.07
N TRP A 159 -18.43 6.69 -7.11
CA TRP A 159 -18.79 6.93 -8.51
C TRP A 159 -20.01 6.12 -8.96
N HIS A 160 -20.20 4.91 -8.43
CA HIS A 160 -21.33 4.04 -8.78
C HIS A 160 -22.65 4.66 -8.33
N ASP A 161 -22.73 5.07 -7.07
CA ASP A 161 -23.93 5.65 -6.49
C ASP A 161 -24.00 7.17 -6.68
N LYS A 162 -22.96 7.79 -7.27
CA LYS A 162 -22.81 9.23 -7.47
C LYS A 162 -22.96 10.02 -6.16
N THR A 163 -22.42 9.46 -5.08
CA THR A 163 -22.50 10.04 -3.73
C THR A 163 -21.12 10.44 -3.21
N ALA A 164 -21.09 11.48 -2.39
CA ALA A 164 -19.89 11.87 -1.65
C ALA A 164 -20.26 12.32 -0.23
N GLN A 165 -19.56 11.79 0.76
CA GLN A 165 -19.60 12.32 2.13
C GLN A 165 -18.35 13.18 2.30
N LEU A 166 -18.52 14.49 2.12
CA LEU A 166 -17.45 15.46 2.21
C LEU A 166 -17.08 15.69 3.67
N TRP A 167 -15.81 15.54 4.02
CA TRP A 167 -15.32 15.76 5.38
C TRP A 167 -14.91 17.22 5.55
N GLY A 168 -15.65 17.96 6.38
CA GLY A 168 -15.39 19.38 6.65
C GLY A 168 -15.45 20.21 5.37
N GLU A 169 -14.32 20.78 4.96
CA GLU A 169 -14.20 21.56 3.73
C GLU A 169 -13.72 20.73 2.52
N ALA A 170 -13.45 19.43 2.71
CA ALA A 170 -12.94 18.52 1.70
C ALA A 170 -11.61 18.98 1.03
N ASN A 171 -10.84 19.82 1.72
CA ASN A 171 -9.58 20.41 1.26
C ASN A 171 -8.34 19.76 1.90
N HIS A 172 -8.50 18.69 2.67
CA HIS A 172 -7.37 18.00 3.29
C HIS A 172 -6.49 17.32 2.23
N PRO A 173 -5.18 17.63 2.16
CA PRO A 173 -4.29 17.08 1.16
C PRO A 173 -3.87 15.65 1.48
N ILE A 174 -3.85 14.80 0.46
CA ILE A 174 -3.63 13.36 0.56
C ILE A 174 -2.55 12.95 -0.46
N SER A 175 -1.45 12.36 0.04
CA SER A 175 -0.48 11.68 -0.83
C SER A 175 -1.11 10.40 -1.40
N THR A 176 -1.01 10.22 -2.71
CA THR A 176 -1.48 9.00 -3.37
C THR A 176 -0.52 8.52 -4.46
N THR A 177 -0.44 7.19 -4.59
CA THR A 177 0.44 6.49 -5.54
C THR A 177 -0.36 5.37 -6.20
N SER A 178 -0.26 5.20 -7.52
CA SER A 178 -0.83 4.02 -8.20
C SER A 178 -0.15 2.73 -7.75
N LEU A 179 -0.83 1.59 -7.89
CA LEU A 179 -0.22 0.29 -7.63
C LEU A 179 1.02 0.07 -8.49
N ALA A 180 1.02 0.58 -9.73
CA ALA A 180 2.14 0.46 -10.66
C ALA A 180 3.38 1.23 -10.17
N ALA A 181 3.23 2.48 -9.75
CA ALA A 181 4.34 3.26 -9.22
C ALA A 181 4.81 2.75 -7.85
N ALA A 182 3.89 2.33 -6.99
CA ALA A 182 4.22 1.68 -5.72
C ALA A 182 5.04 0.40 -5.93
N ALA A 183 4.69 -0.42 -6.93
CA ALA A 183 5.44 -1.61 -7.29
C ALA A 183 6.86 -1.28 -7.80
N LYS A 184 6.99 -0.23 -8.62
CA LYS A 184 8.30 0.29 -9.04
C LYS A 184 9.12 0.78 -7.85
N ALA A 185 8.50 1.46 -6.88
CA ALA A 185 9.17 1.92 -5.67
C ALA A 185 9.73 0.75 -4.85
N VAL A 186 8.97 -0.35 -4.70
CA VAL A 186 9.44 -1.58 -4.05
C VAL A 186 10.71 -2.13 -4.74
N ALA A 187 10.71 -2.23 -6.07
CA ALA A 187 11.87 -2.71 -6.81
C ALA A 187 13.06 -1.73 -6.71
N ALA A 188 12.80 -0.43 -6.79
CA ALA A 188 13.82 0.62 -6.70
C ALA A 188 14.46 0.70 -5.30
N VAL A 189 13.71 0.40 -4.24
CA VAL A 189 14.25 0.27 -2.88
C VAL A 189 15.32 -0.81 -2.82
N LEU A 190 15.04 -1.98 -3.40
CA LEU A 190 16.02 -3.08 -3.45
C LEU A 190 17.23 -2.75 -4.34
N LYS A 191 17.07 -1.91 -5.37
CA LYS A 191 18.19 -1.40 -6.19
C LYS A 191 19.05 -0.37 -5.46
N ASN A 192 18.44 0.45 -4.62
CA ASN A 192 19.10 1.44 -3.78
C ASN A 192 19.24 0.92 -2.34
N ALA A 193 19.69 -0.32 -2.18
CA ALA A 193 19.67 -1.02 -0.91
C ALA A 193 20.37 -0.23 0.20
N ASP A 194 21.55 0.34 -0.08
CA ASP A 194 22.33 1.07 0.92
C ASP A 194 21.59 2.34 1.41
N GLN A 195 21.02 3.14 0.50
CA GLN A 195 20.31 4.38 0.86
C GLN A 195 18.96 4.15 1.54
N THR A 196 18.39 2.95 1.41
CA THR A 196 17.04 2.62 1.90
C THR A 196 17.04 1.64 3.08
N ALA A 197 18.22 1.25 3.56
CA ALA A 197 18.35 0.33 4.68
C ALA A 197 17.80 0.93 5.99
N ASN A 198 17.00 0.13 6.70
CA ASN A 198 16.52 0.40 8.06
C ASN A 198 15.77 1.73 8.22
N ARG A 199 14.97 2.09 7.21
CA ARG A 199 14.11 3.28 7.25
C ARG A 199 12.83 3.09 6.47
N ALA A 200 11.88 3.98 6.73
CA ALA A 200 10.74 4.20 5.84
C ALA A 200 11.17 5.10 4.68
N VAL A 201 10.75 4.75 3.46
CA VAL A 201 10.81 5.61 2.28
C VAL A 201 9.41 6.08 1.93
N TYR A 202 9.30 7.30 1.42
CA TYR A 202 8.02 7.96 1.17
C TYR A 202 7.91 8.30 -0.31
N VAL A 203 6.86 7.84 -0.97
CA VAL A 203 6.60 8.13 -2.38
C VAL A 203 5.17 8.57 -2.60
N ASN A 204 4.96 9.46 -3.56
CA ASN A 204 3.66 9.77 -4.10
C ASN A 204 3.75 10.14 -5.59
N GLU A 205 2.65 9.97 -6.30
CA GLU A 205 2.50 10.50 -7.67
C GLU A 205 1.72 11.80 -7.66
N LEU A 206 0.77 11.94 -6.74
CA LEU A 206 -0.11 13.10 -6.62
C LEU A 206 -0.32 13.48 -5.16
N VAL A 207 -0.60 14.77 -4.94
CA VAL A 207 -1.24 15.28 -3.73
C VAL A 207 -2.60 15.83 -4.14
N VAL A 208 -3.66 15.26 -3.59
CA VAL A 208 -5.05 15.59 -3.97
C VAL A 208 -5.91 15.82 -2.75
N THR A 209 -7.05 16.45 -2.95
CA THR A 209 -8.09 16.63 -1.94
C THR A 209 -9.39 15.95 -2.40
N GLN A 210 -10.25 15.60 -1.45
CA GLN A 210 -11.57 15.03 -1.78
C GLN A 210 -12.41 15.99 -2.65
N GLY A 211 -12.31 17.29 -2.38
CA GLY A 211 -12.98 18.34 -3.15
C GLY A 211 -12.48 18.43 -4.59
N GLN A 212 -11.16 18.36 -4.82
CA GLN A 212 -10.60 18.31 -6.18
C GLN A 212 -11.09 17.09 -6.95
N ILE A 213 -11.07 15.91 -6.32
CA ILE A 213 -11.54 14.67 -6.95
C ILE A 213 -13.01 14.80 -7.38
N LEU A 214 -13.89 15.27 -6.48
CA LEU A 214 -15.30 15.48 -6.80
C LEU A 214 -15.49 16.52 -7.92
N SER A 215 -14.74 17.62 -7.89
CA SER A 215 -14.80 18.67 -8.91
C SER A 215 -14.40 18.15 -10.29
N LEU A 216 -13.34 17.34 -10.38
CA LEU A 216 -12.94 16.69 -11.64
C LEU A 216 -13.99 15.69 -12.12
N GLY A 217 -14.57 14.89 -11.22
CA GLY A 217 -15.67 13.99 -11.56
C GLY A 217 -16.88 14.72 -12.14
N LYS A 218 -17.25 15.87 -11.56
CA LYS A 218 -18.31 16.73 -12.09
C LYS A 218 -17.96 17.36 -13.44
N LYS A 219 -16.69 17.69 -13.67
CA LYS A 219 -16.19 18.26 -14.92
C LYS A 219 -16.31 17.26 -16.08
N VAL A 220 -15.90 16.01 -15.87
CA VAL A 220 -15.87 15.00 -16.94
C VAL A 220 -17.23 14.33 -17.17
N ALA A 221 -18.08 14.25 -16.14
CA ALA A 221 -19.40 13.63 -16.26
C ALA A 221 -20.35 14.45 -17.15
N PRO A 222 -21.37 13.80 -17.78
CA PRO A 222 -22.43 14.52 -18.46
C PRO A 222 -23.06 15.58 -17.55
N THR A 223 -23.36 16.77 -18.07
CA THR A 223 -23.94 17.88 -17.29
C THR A 223 -25.29 17.56 -16.65
N SER A 224 -25.98 16.52 -17.14
CA SER A 224 -27.21 15.97 -16.57
C SER A 224 -26.99 15.04 -15.36
N THR A 225 -25.73 14.76 -14.99
CA THR A 225 -25.41 13.89 -13.86
C THR A 225 -25.71 14.58 -12.55
N GLU A 226 -26.68 14.06 -11.81
CA GLU A 226 -26.98 14.50 -10.45
C GLU A 226 -26.04 13.81 -9.44
N TRP A 227 -25.46 14.60 -8.54
CA TRP A 227 -24.55 14.14 -7.50
C TRP A 227 -25.15 14.39 -6.12
N ALA A 228 -25.24 13.35 -5.29
CA ALA A 228 -25.68 13.48 -3.91
C ALA A 228 -24.46 13.68 -2.99
N ALA A 229 -24.00 14.93 -2.89
CA ALA A 229 -22.93 15.31 -1.97
C ALA A 229 -23.51 15.78 -0.63
N THR A 230 -23.09 15.16 0.46
CA THR A 230 -23.42 15.56 1.84
C THR A 230 -22.17 16.04 2.54
N ASN A 231 -22.33 16.92 3.54
CA ASN A 231 -21.21 17.44 4.32
C ASN A 231 -21.24 16.90 5.76
N ILE A 232 -20.16 16.25 6.17
CA ILE A 232 -19.86 15.91 7.57
C ILE A 232 -19.28 17.17 8.21
N LYS A 233 -20.16 17.94 8.88
CA LYS A 233 -19.80 19.22 9.51
C LYS A 233 -18.82 19.09 10.68
N ASP A 234 -18.82 17.94 11.35
CA ASP A 234 -17.90 17.63 12.46
C ASP A 234 -17.08 16.37 12.10
N PRO A 235 -15.95 16.56 11.38
CA PRO A 235 -15.05 15.47 11.01
C PRO A 235 -14.51 14.69 12.20
N ASP A 236 -14.23 15.36 13.32
CA ASP A 236 -13.68 14.72 14.51
C ASP A 236 -14.72 13.80 15.16
N ALA A 237 -15.96 14.26 15.33
CA ALA A 237 -17.02 13.42 15.89
C ALA A 237 -17.32 12.20 15.00
N GLU A 238 -17.34 12.36 13.68
CA GLU A 238 -17.55 11.24 12.76
C GLU A 238 -16.37 10.26 12.77
N PHE A 239 -15.13 10.76 12.89
CA PHE A 239 -13.95 9.92 13.08
C PHE A 239 -14.05 9.10 14.38
N GLU A 240 -14.36 9.75 15.51
CA GLU A 240 -14.51 9.07 16.80
C GLU A 240 -15.64 8.03 16.78
N ARG A 241 -16.75 8.32 16.10
CA ARG A 241 -17.84 7.34 15.91
C ARG A 241 -17.35 6.09 15.18
N ARG A 242 -16.54 6.25 14.13
CA ARG A 242 -15.95 5.12 13.39
C ARG A 242 -14.92 4.36 14.23
N LEU A 243 -14.14 5.06 15.03
CA LEU A 243 -13.19 4.44 15.97
C LEU A 243 -13.92 3.57 17.00
N GLN A 244 -15.00 4.09 17.58
CA GLN A 244 -15.87 3.33 18.50
C GLN A 244 -16.50 2.11 17.83
N ALA A 245 -16.94 2.23 16.57
CA ALA A 245 -17.51 1.11 15.82
C ALA A 245 -16.51 -0.05 15.68
N VAL A 246 -15.23 0.25 15.40
CA VAL A 246 -14.16 -0.76 15.37
C VAL A 246 -13.95 -1.37 16.76
N ALA A 247 -13.95 -0.56 17.82
CA ALA A 247 -13.79 -1.07 19.19
C ALA A 247 -14.92 -2.02 19.62
N GLN A 248 -16.15 -1.79 19.14
CA GLN A 248 -17.31 -2.65 19.42
C GLN A 248 -17.31 -3.92 18.56
N LYS A 249 -16.99 -3.80 17.26
CA LYS A 249 -17.01 -4.90 16.30
C LYS A 249 -15.89 -4.72 15.28
N PRO A 250 -14.68 -5.25 15.54
CA PRO A 250 -13.50 -5.04 14.70
C PRO A 250 -13.51 -5.91 13.44
N GLU A 251 -14.52 -5.71 12.58
CA GLU A 251 -14.66 -6.40 11.30
C GLU A 251 -14.19 -5.53 10.14
N MET A 252 -13.84 -6.17 9.01
CA MET A 252 -13.25 -5.49 7.85
C MET A 252 -14.06 -4.25 7.40
N PRO A 253 -15.41 -4.28 7.29
CA PRO A 253 -16.18 -3.08 6.96
C PRO A 253 -15.94 -1.90 7.93
N SER A 254 -15.93 -2.15 9.24
CA SER A 254 -15.69 -1.09 10.25
C SER A 254 -14.27 -0.54 10.17
N ILE A 255 -13.29 -1.43 9.96
CA ILE A 255 -11.88 -1.07 9.81
C ILE A 255 -11.68 -0.20 8.58
N MET A 256 -12.27 -0.60 7.43
CA MET A 256 -12.19 0.18 6.20
C MET A 256 -12.87 1.55 6.35
N ALA A 257 -14.00 1.62 7.05
CA ALA A 257 -14.65 2.89 7.35
C ALA A 257 -13.73 3.81 8.19
N LEU A 258 -13.04 3.25 9.19
CA LEU A 258 -12.07 3.99 10.00
C LEU A 258 -10.82 4.40 9.19
N VAL A 259 -10.34 3.57 8.26
CA VAL A 259 -9.26 3.94 7.33
C VAL A 259 -9.65 5.16 6.50
N VAL A 260 -10.86 5.17 5.93
CA VAL A 260 -11.38 6.34 5.21
C VAL A 260 -11.49 7.56 6.12
N GLY A 261 -11.95 7.40 7.37
CA GLY A 261 -12.01 8.50 8.34
C GLY A 261 -10.62 9.03 8.71
N THR A 262 -9.64 8.15 8.90
CA THR A 262 -8.24 8.51 9.18
C THR A 262 -7.66 9.34 8.03
N LEU A 263 -7.99 8.95 6.79
CA LEU A 263 -7.52 9.60 5.57
C LEU A 263 -8.17 10.96 5.31
N LEU A 264 -9.48 11.09 5.53
CA LEU A 264 -10.27 12.23 5.05
C LEU A 264 -10.62 13.27 6.12
N SER A 265 -10.61 12.89 7.40
CA SER A 265 -11.07 13.78 8.49
C SER A 265 -10.22 15.04 8.67
N GLY A 266 -8.96 15.02 8.20
CA GLY A 266 -7.97 16.06 8.46
C GLY A 266 -7.36 16.00 9.86
N LYS A 267 -7.78 15.04 10.70
CA LYS A 267 -7.23 14.80 12.04
C LYS A 267 -5.79 14.31 12.02
N PHE A 268 -5.41 13.57 10.96
CA PHE A 268 -4.06 13.07 10.73
C PHE A 268 -3.52 13.65 9.44
N ARG A 269 -2.20 13.78 9.34
CA ARG A 269 -1.57 14.36 8.16
C ARG A 269 -1.44 13.31 7.05
N ALA A 270 -2.31 13.35 6.05
CA ALA A 270 -2.30 12.39 4.95
C ALA A 270 -1.30 12.71 3.82
N GLN A 271 -0.74 13.91 3.81
CA GLN A 271 0.32 14.33 2.89
C GLN A 271 1.71 14.10 3.49
N PHE A 272 2.63 13.59 2.67
CA PHE A 272 4.05 13.47 3.02
C PHE A 272 4.80 14.78 2.81
N ASP A 273 5.74 15.07 3.72
CA ASP A 273 6.57 16.29 3.67
C ASP A 273 7.81 16.13 2.83
N THR A 274 8.37 14.93 2.88
CA THR A 274 9.60 14.56 2.21
C THR A 274 9.33 13.33 1.38
N LEU A 275 9.84 13.34 0.16
CA LEU A 275 9.68 12.23 -0.79
C LEU A 275 11.05 11.70 -1.17
N ASP A 276 11.13 10.37 -1.28
CA ASP A 276 12.25 9.64 -1.87
C ASP A 276 12.03 9.41 -3.38
N ASN A 277 11.09 10.15 -4.01
CA ASN A 277 10.73 10.01 -5.42
C ASN A 277 11.94 10.05 -6.35
N ASP A 278 12.84 11.02 -6.19
CA ASP A 278 14.03 11.17 -7.04
C ASP A 278 15.00 9.99 -6.87
N LEU A 279 15.21 9.52 -5.64
CA LEU A 279 16.03 8.34 -5.33
C LEU A 279 15.46 7.08 -6.00
N LEU A 280 14.14 6.96 -6.02
CA LEU A 280 13.42 5.76 -6.47
C LEU A 280 12.93 5.86 -7.93
N GLY A 281 13.16 6.98 -8.61
CA GLY A 281 12.71 7.23 -9.99
C GLY A 281 11.18 7.32 -10.15
N ILE A 282 10.47 7.70 -9.09
CA ILE A 282 9.00 7.88 -9.13
C ILE A 282 8.69 9.29 -9.61
N LYS A 283 7.90 9.39 -10.67
CA LYS A 283 7.51 10.67 -11.27
C LYS A 283 6.17 11.11 -10.71
N THR A 284 6.05 12.40 -10.42
CA THR A 284 4.76 13.00 -10.12
C THR A 284 3.91 13.08 -11.39
N LEU A 285 2.59 12.92 -11.22
CA LEU A 285 1.61 13.11 -12.27
C LEU A 285 1.03 14.53 -12.20
N ASP A 286 0.37 14.94 -13.29
CA ASP A 286 -0.39 16.18 -13.33
C ASP A 286 -1.89 15.92 -13.13
N GLU A 287 -2.67 17.01 -13.10
CA GLU A 287 -4.13 16.94 -12.96
C GLU A 287 -4.79 16.22 -14.16
N THR A 288 -4.22 16.32 -15.36
CA THR A 288 -4.73 15.66 -16.57
C THR A 288 -4.76 14.14 -16.41
N ALA A 289 -3.71 13.56 -15.84
CA ALA A 289 -3.66 12.13 -15.56
C ALA A 289 -4.75 11.70 -14.56
N LEU A 290 -5.02 12.53 -13.55
CA LEU A 290 -6.10 12.28 -12.59
C LEU A 290 -7.48 12.38 -13.26
N GLU A 291 -7.69 13.39 -14.10
CA GLU A 291 -8.92 13.59 -14.87
C GLU A 291 -9.22 12.40 -15.78
N ALA A 292 -8.23 11.96 -16.57
CA ALA A 292 -8.37 10.80 -17.46
C ALA A 292 -8.74 9.52 -16.69
N ARG A 293 -8.15 9.34 -15.50
CA ARG A 293 -8.47 8.19 -14.64
C ARG A 293 -9.89 8.23 -14.08
N ILE A 294 -10.35 9.41 -13.65
CA ILE A 294 -11.73 9.59 -13.19
C ILE A 294 -12.71 9.37 -14.36
N ALA A 295 -12.41 9.88 -15.55
CA ALA A 295 -13.22 9.64 -16.75
C ALA A 295 -13.33 8.15 -17.08
N ALA A 296 -12.21 7.42 -17.01
CA ALA A 296 -12.19 5.97 -17.21
C ALA A 296 -13.07 5.22 -16.19
N VAL A 297 -13.02 5.58 -14.91
CA VAL A 297 -13.86 4.98 -13.86
C VAL A 297 -15.35 5.26 -14.08
N LEU A 298 -15.69 6.41 -14.65
CA LEU A 298 -17.05 6.78 -15.03
C LEU A 298 -17.51 6.14 -16.36
N GLY A 299 -16.66 5.37 -17.03
CA GLY A 299 -16.95 4.77 -18.33
C GLY A 299 -17.03 5.78 -19.48
N ILE A 300 -16.37 6.92 -19.34
CA ILE A 300 -16.33 8.00 -20.32
C ILE A 300 -15.08 7.77 -21.18
N SER A 301 -15.27 7.27 -22.40
CA SER A 301 -14.19 7.16 -23.38
C SER A 301 -13.69 8.56 -23.77
N GLU A 302 -12.40 8.70 -24.07
CA GLU A 302 -11.82 9.88 -24.74
C GLU A 302 -12.37 10.11 -26.16
N ASP A 303 -13.32 9.29 -26.63
CA ASP A 303 -14.08 9.60 -27.82
C ASP A 303 -15.12 10.69 -27.55
N LYS A 304 -14.73 11.95 -27.83
CA LYS A 304 -15.42 12.79 -28.84
C LYS A 304 -14.85 14.21 -28.96
N PRO A 305 -14.96 14.85 -30.15
CA PRO A 305 -15.31 14.32 -31.47
C PRO A 305 -14.10 14.17 -32.42
#